data_AF-A0A1H6KT76-F1
#
_entry.id   AF-A0A1H6KT76-F1
#
_cell.length_a   1.000
_cell.length_b   1.000
_cell.length_c   1.000
_cell.angle_alpha   90.00
_cell.angle_beta   90.00
_cell.angle_gamma   90.00
#
_symmetry.space_group_name_H-M   'P 1'
#
loop_
_entity.id
_entity.type
_entity.pdbx_description
1 polymer ?
#
loop_
_entity_poly.entity_id
_entity_poly.type
_entity_poly.pdbx_seq_one_letter_code
_entity_poly.pdbx_strand_id
1 'polypeptide(L)'
;MSRSVEIIYKPYYRKILSVFTKTLPKSYEKYTEITQTACDDTSYLEMERDFVKCVEFYSEEIFIATSSKINTYLNDFLVMPKGSIDEFKIIFFLAQRLSFFLKRDGLETASKIVLSTMIGLLDDRLITVNAKRPVLTKQTIKMIHSNTLFEKTGEVGLYLTYKCLYKHAEKNQNIS
;
A
#
# COMPACT_ATOMS: atom_id res chain seq x y z
N MET A 1 -0.17 13.82 -21.03
CA MET A 1 -1.13 14.03 -19.92
C MET A 1 -0.63 13.52 -18.55
N SER A 2 0.40 12.66 -18.47
CA SER A 2 0.97 12.18 -17.18
C SER A 2 1.58 13.28 -16.29
N ARG A 3 2.13 14.33 -16.91
CA ARG A 3 2.80 15.46 -16.22
C ARG A 3 1.96 16.10 -15.10
N SER A 4 0.63 16.17 -15.21
CA SER A 4 -0.21 16.76 -14.15
C SER A 4 -0.28 15.88 -12.91
N VAL A 5 -0.38 14.56 -13.08
CA VAL A 5 -0.39 13.60 -11.96
C VAL A 5 0.96 13.57 -11.26
N GLU A 6 2.06 13.54 -12.01
CA GLU A 6 3.42 13.59 -11.46
C GLU A 6 3.64 14.84 -10.59
N ILE A 7 3.20 16.02 -11.06
CA ILE A 7 3.31 17.29 -10.31
C ILE A 7 2.51 17.22 -9.01
N ILE A 8 1.25 16.75 -9.05
CA ILE A 8 0.38 16.67 -7.87
C ILE A 8 0.91 15.61 -6.89
N TYR A 9 1.45 14.49 -7.37
CA TYR A 9 1.89 13.37 -6.56
C TYR A 9 3.25 13.58 -5.89
N LYS A 10 4.21 14.24 -6.57
CA LYS A 10 5.58 14.46 -6.10
C LYS A 10 5.72 14.87 -4.62
N PRO A 11 4.97 15.87 -4.09
CA PRO A 11 5.09 16.25 -2.69
C PRO A 11 4.66 15.13 -1.72
N TYR A 12 3.71 14.28 -2.12
CA TYR A 12 3.21 13.19 -1.28
C TYR A 12 4.08 11.94 -1.36
N TYR A 13 4.74 11.68 -2.50
CA TYR A 13 5.55 10.48 -2.71
C TYR A 13 6.56 10.27 -1.58
N ARG A 14 7.42 11.27 -1.32
CA ARG A 14 8.46 11.18 -0.28
C ARG A 14 7.87 11.01 1.11
N LYS A 15 6.77 11.71 1.40
CA LYS A 15 6.06 11.63 2.69
C LYS A 15 5.53 10.22 2.92
N ILE A 16 4.80 9.67 1.95
CA ILE A 16 4.19 8.34 2.07
C ILE A 16 5.27 7.25 2.06
N LEU A 17 6.31 7.36 1.25
CA LEU A 17 7.43 6.42 1.26
C LEU A 17 8.11 6.37 2.64
N SER A 18 8.34 7.52 3.28
CA SER A 18 8.88 7.56 4.65
C SER A 18 7.94 6.89 5.67
N VAL A 19 6.62 7.04 5.49
CA VAL A 19 5.62 6.36 6.31
C VAL A 19 5.67 4.84 6.10
N PHE A 20 5.86 4.35 4.87
CA PHE A 20 6.09 2.93 4.61
C PHE A 20 7.29 2.41 5.40
N THR A 21 8.45 3.04 5.25
CA THR A 21 9.68 2.62 5.94
C THR A 21 9.49 2.53 7.46
N LYS A 22 8.84 3.52 8.07
CA LYS A 22 8.60 3.54 9.53
C LYS A 22 7.61 2.48 10.00
N THR A 23 6.72 2.01 9.13
CA THR A 23 5.66 1.04 9.47
C THR A 23 6.07 -0.40 9.15
N LEU A 24 7.16 -0.62 8.40
CA LEU A 24 7.68 -1.96 8.07
C LEU A 24 7.84 -2.89 9.29
N PRO A 25 8.48 -2.51 10.41
CA PRO A 25 8.70 -3.44 11.52
C PRO A 25 7.39 -3.99 12.09
N LYS A 26 6.42 -3.12 12.37
CA LYS A 26 5.09 -3.53 12.85
C LYS A 26 4.34 -4.38 11.83
N SER A 27 4.56 -4.13 10.54
CA SER A 27 3.92 -4.90 9.47
C SER A 27 4.53 -6.28 9.32
N TYR A 28 5.84 -6.41 9.58
CA TYR A 28 6.57 -7.67 9.62
C TYR A 28 6.06 -8.55 10.76
N GLU A 29 6.04 -8.02 12.00
CA GLU A 29 5.51 -8.73 13.18
C GLU A 29 4.08 -9.23 12.95
N LYS A 30 3.20 -8.35 12.45
CA LYS A 30 1.80 -8.71 12.19
C LYS A 30 1.67 -9.73 11.06
N TYR A 31 2.51 -9.63 10.04
CA TYR A 31 2.53 -10.59 8.95
C TYR A 31 2.93 -11.97 9.48
N THR A 32 4.06 -12.06 10.19
CA THR A 32 4.58 -13.33 10.72
C THR A 32 3.63 -13.97 11.71
N GLU A 33 2.98 -13.20 12.58
CA GLU A 33 1.92 -13.66 13.47
C GLU A 33 0.76 -14.31 12.70
N ILE A 34 0.25 -13.65 11.66
CA ILE A 34 -0.92 -14.12 10.90
C ILE A 34 -0.58 -15.33 10.03
N THR A 35 0.63 -15.38 9.48
CA THR A 35 1.07 -16.44 8.57
C THR A 35 1.78 -17.58 9.27
N GLN A 36 2.03 -17.47 10.57
CA GLN A 36 2.78 -18.44 11.37
C GLN A 36 4.17 -18.72 10.79
N THR A 37 4.77 -17.72 10.14
CA THR A 37 6.16 -17.80 9.67
C THR A 37 7.08 -17.37 10.81
N ALA A 38 8.32 -17.88 10.84
CA ALA A 38 9.29 -17.49 11.85
C ALA A 38 9.47 -15.96 11.87
N CYS A 39 9.48 -15.39 13.08
CA CYS A 39 9.72 -13.98 13.32
C CYS A 39 11.06 -13.87 14.05
N ASP A 40 12.14 -13.63 13.31
CA ASP A 40 13.45 -13.36 13.89
C ASP A 40 14.02 -12.03 13.40
N ASP A 41 14.83 -11.41 14.27
CA ASP A 41 15.39 -10.07 14.05
C ASP A 41 16.38 -10.04 12.88
N THR A 42 17.08 -11.15 12.63
CA THR A 42 18.04 -11.23 11.52
C THR A 42 17.29 -11.19 10.21
N SER A 43 16.28 -12.04 10.02
CA SER A 43 15.39 -12.03 8.86
C SER A 43 14.71 -10.69 8.65
N TYR A 44 14.32 -9.99 9.72
CA TYR A 44 13.80 -8.62 9.62
C TYR A 44 14.83 -7.64 9.07
N LEU A 45 16.03 -7.60 9.66
CA LEU A 45 17.09 -6.66 9.25
C LEU A 45 17.54 -6.91 7.80
N GLU A 46 17.58 -8.17 7.37
CA GLU A 46 17.85 -8.53 5.98
C GLU A 46 16.76 -8.00 5.05
N MET A 47 15.49 -8.24 5.39
CA MET A 47 14.33 -7.75 4.64
C MET A 47 14.29 -6.22 4.55
N GLU A 48 14.56 -5.51 5.66
CA GLU A 48 14.60 -4.06 5.71
C GLU A 48 15.72 -3.50 4.82
N ARG A 49 16.92 -4.09 4.89
CA ARG A 49 18.06 -3.71 4.04
C ARG A 49 17.74 -3.93 2.56
N ASP A 50 17.10 -5.03 2.21
CA ASP A 50 16.71 -5.35 0.84
C ASP A 50 15.65 -4.36 0.33
N PHE A 51 14.67 -4.01 1.17
CA PHE A 51 13.70 -2.97 0.88
C PHE A 51 14.36 -1.63 0.59
N VAL A 52 15.24 -1.16 1.49
CA VAL A 52 15.93 0.13 1.36
C VAL A 52 16.76 0.17 0.07
N LYS A 53 17.58 -0.85 -0.18
CA LYS A 53 18.41 -0.94 -1.39
C LYS A 53 17.56 -0.88 -2.67
N CYS A 54 16.47 -1.64 -2.73
CA CYS A 54 15.57 -1.63 -3.87
C CYS A 54 14.94 -0.25 -4.10
N VAL A 55 14.49 0.41 -3.03
CA VAL A 55 13.88 1.74 -3.10
C VAL A 55 14.87 2.80 -3.55
N GLU A 56 16.09 2.76 -3.03
CA GLU A 56 17.15 3.72 -3.41
C GLU A 56 17.54 3.55 -4.88
N PHE A 57 17.78 2.30 -5.30
CA PHE A 57 18.23 1.98 -6.65
C PHE A 57 17.18 2.34 -7.71
N TYR A 58 15.89 2.06 -7.46
CA TYR A 58 14.80 2.34 -8.42
C TYR A 58 13.94 3.55 -8.05
N SER A 59 14.45 4.49 -7.25
CA SER A 59 13.65 5.59 -6.70
C SER A 59 12.85 6.38 -7.75
N GLU A 60 13.49 6.73 -8.87
CA GLU A 60 12.83 7.42 -9.98
C GLU A 60 11.84 6.52 -10.73
N GLU A 61 12.21 5.28 -11.02
CA GLU A 61 11.35 4.32 -11.73
C GLU A 61 10.08 3.99 -10.93
N ILE A 62 10.21 3.80 -9.62
CA ILE A 62 9.09 3.57 -8.70
C ILE A 62 8.15 4.78 -8.73
N PHE A 63 8.70 6.00 -8.69
CA PHE A 63 7.90 7.23 -8.76
C PHE A 63 7.12 7.34 -10.08
N ILE A 64 7.79 7.15 -11.22
CA ILE A 64 7.18 7.23 -12.55
C ILE A 64 6.13 6.12 -12.73
N ALA A 65 6.46 4.88 -12.38
CA ALA A 65 5.55 3.75 -12.48
C ALA A 65 4.31 3.94 -11.59
N THR A 66 4.47 4.49 -10.40
CA THR A 66 3.34 4.79 -9.49
C THR A 66 2.46 5.89 -10.07
N SER A 67 3.06 6.96 -10.56
CA SER A 67 2.35 8.07 -11.23
C SER A 67 1.54 7.58 -12.43
N SER A 68 2.15 6.72 -13.26
CA SER A 68 1.51 6.14 -14.44
C SER A 68 0.31 5.27 -14.06
N LYS A 69 0.44 4.43 -13.02
CA LYS A 69 -0.68 3.61 -12.52
C LYS A 69 -1.81 4.43 -11.93
N ILE A 70 -1.49 5.47 -11.16
CA ILE A 70 -2.50 6.41 -10.67
C ILE A 70 -3.21 7.07 -11.86
N ASN A 71 -2.47 7.56 -12.85
CA ASN A 71 -3.05 8.19 -14.04
C ASN A 71 -3.95 7.24 -14.82
N THR A 72 -3.54 5.97 -14.99
CA THR A 72 -4.34 4.93 -15.64
C THR A 72 -5.68 4.75 -14.92
N TYR A 73 -5.64 4.53 -13.59
CA TYR A 73 -6.85 4.46 -12.78
C TYR A 73 -7.76 5.69 -12.94
N LEU A 74 -7.19 6.90 -12.92
CA LEU A 74 -7.99 8.13 -13.03
C LEU A 74 -8.71 8.20 -14.39
N ASN A 75 -8.07 7.74 -15.47
CA ASN A 75 -8.68 7.70 -16.80
C ASN A 75 -9.72 6.60 -16.92
N ASP A 76 -9.42 5.38 -16.47
CA ASP A 76 -10.35 4.23 -16.56
C ASP A 76 -11.67 4.51 -15.84
N PHE A 77 -11.60 5.20 -14.70
CA PHE A 77 -12.78 5.54 -13.90
C PHE A 77 -13.33 6.96 -14.19
N LEU A 78 -12.71 7.73 -15.09
CA LEU A 78 -13.08 9.12 -15.41
C LEU A 78 -13.17 10.04 -14.17
N VAL A 79 -12.30 9.85 -13.18
CA VAL A 79 -12.32 10.53 -11.87
C VAL A 79 -11.16 11.50 -11.68
N MET A 80 -10.99 12.44 -12.60
CA MET A 80 -9.86 13.38 -12.58
C MET A 80 -9.71 14.13 -11.24
N PRO A 81 -8.47 14.29 -10.73
CA PRO A 81 -8.22 14.92 -9.46
C PRO A 81 -8.49 16.44 -9.56
N LYS A 82 -9.32 16.98 -8.65
CA LYS A 82 -9.52 18.43 -8.48
C LYS A 82 -8.35 19.05 -7.68
N GLY A 83 -7.13 18.93 -8.19
CA GLY A 83 -5.93 19.49 -7.57
C GLY A 83 -5.32 18.69 -6.42
N SER A 84 -5.87 17.53 -6.04
CA SER A 84 -5.27 16.63 -5.05
C SER A 84 -5.54 15.16 -5.36
N ILE A 85 -4.62 14.30 -4.94
CA ILE A 85 -4.74 12.84 -4.98
C ILE A 85 -4.91 12.36 -3.55
N ASP A 86 -5.93 11.54 -3.29
CA ASP A 86 -6.20 11.08 -1.93
C ASP A 86 -5.15 10.07 -1.43
N GLU A 87 -4.83 10.13 -0.13
CA GLU A 87 -3.77 9.31 0.47
C GLU A 87 -4.00 7.80 0.32
N PHE A 88 -5.25 7.30 0.32
CA PHE A 88 -5.53 5.88 0.10
C PHE A 88 -5.03 5.42 -1.27
N LYS A 89 -5.27 6.25 -2.30
CA LYS A 89 -4.83 5.96 -3.67
C LYS A 89 -3.31 5.90 -3.75
N ILE A 90 -2.64 6.85 -3.10
CA ILE A 90 -1.17 6.91 -3.07
C ILE A 90 -0.59 5.69 -2.34
N ILE A 91 -1.10 5.38 -1.14
CA ILE A 91 -0.65 4.22 -0.34
C ILE A 91 -0.79 2.93 -1.15
N PHE A 92 -1.94 2.73 -1.78
CA PHE A 92 -2.24 1.52 -2.53
C PHE A 92 -1.35 1.35 -3.77
N PHE A 93 -1.30 2.35 -4.66
CA PHE A 93 -0.53 2.23 -5.90
C PHE A 93 0.96 2.23 -5.65
N LEU A 94 1.45 2.98 -4.66
CA LEU A 94 2.87 2.94 -4.29
C LEU A 94 3.27 1.56 -3.77
N ALA A 95 2.49 0.95 -2.87
CA ALA A 95 2.78 -0.39 -2.37
C ALA A 95 2.80 -1.44 -3.48
N GLN A 96 1.85 -1.38 -4.41
CA GLN A 96 1.84 -2.28 -5.56
C GLN A 96 3.11 -2.16 -6.40
N ARG A 97 3.59 -0.93 -6.63
CA ARG A 97 4.82 -0.74 -7.41
C ARG A 97 6.04 -1.19 -6.62
N LEU A 98 6.18 -0.81 -5.35
CA LEU A 98 7.25 -1.29 -4.48
C LEU A 98 7.31 -2.83 -4.45
N SER A 99 6.16 -3.48 -4.26
CA SER A 99 6.03 -4.95 -4.30
C SER A 99 6.46 -5.56 -5.64
N PHE A 100 6.10 -4.93 -6.76
CA PHE A 100 6.53 -5.36 -8.09
C PHE A 100 8.04 -5.30 -8.27
N PHE A 101 8.67 -4.19 -7.88
CA PHE A 101 10.13 -4.01 -8.00
C PHE A 101 10.89 -5.00 -7.11
N LEU A 102 10.47 -5.18 -5.86
CA LEU A 102 11.06 -6.17 -4.95
C LEU A 102 10.95 -7.59 -5.51
N LYS A 103 9.77 -7.95 -6.04
CA LYS A 103 9.55 -9.27 -6.63
C LYS A 103 10.41 -9.50 -7.88
N ARG A 104 10.57 -8.48 -8.73
CA ARG A 104 11.45 -8.54 -9.92
C ARG A 104 12.88 -8.88 -9.54
N ASP A 105 13.35 -8.38 -8.40
CA ASP A 105 14.71 -8.59 -7.90
C ASP A 105 14.83 -9.84 -7.01
N GLY A 106 13.80 -10.71 -6.99
CA GLY A 106 13.80 -11.96 -6.22
C GLY A 106 13.48 -11.81 -4.73
N LEU A 107 13.14 -10.60 -4.27
CA LEU A 107 12.89 -10.25 -2.87
C LEU A 107 11.43 -10.50 -2.48
N GLU A 108 10.97 -11.75 -2.62
CA GLU A 108 9.54 -12.13 -2.44
C GLU A 108 9.03 -11.84 -1.01
N THR A 109 9.84 -12.07 0.02
CA THR A 109 9.46 -11.76 1.41
C THR A 109 9.24 -10.27 1.61
N ALA A 110 10.22 -9.44 1.21
CA ALA A 110 10.10 -7.98 1.29
C ALA A 110 8.87 -7.47 0.51
N SER A 111 8.60 -8.04 -0.66
CA SER A 111 7.41 -7.74 -1.46
C SER A 111 6.11 -8.01 -0.69
N LYS A 112 6.00 -9.14 0.00
CA LYS A 112 4.84 -9.49 0.84
C LYS A 112 4.71 -8.57 2.06
N ILE A 113 5.82 -8.22 2.70
CA ILE A 113 5.81 -7.29 3.84
C ILE A 113 5.35 -5.90 3.40
N VAL A 114 5.80 -5.39 2.25
CA VAL A 114 5.33 -4.10 1.71
C VAL A 114 3.82 -4.10 1.47
N LEU A 115 3.27 -5.19 0.91
CA LEU A 115 1.81 -5.32 0.76
C LEU A 115 1.11 -5.41 2.12
N SER A 116 1.70 -6.07 3.13
CA SER A 116 1.17 -6.07 4.50
C SER A 116 1.18 -4.65 5.10
N THR A 117 2.24 -3.86 4.86
CA THR A 117 2.34 -2.46 5.28
C THR A 117 1.27 -1.60 4.64
N MET A 118 0.94 -1.82 3.37
CA MET A 118 -0.20 -1.18 2.72
C MET A 118 -1.49 -1.44 3.51
N ILE A 119 -1.76 -2.68 3.90
CA ILE A 119 -2.95 -3.03 4.69
C ILE A 119 -2.95 -2.29 6.04
N GLY A 120 -1.81 -2.29 6.74
CA GLY A 120 -1.66 -1.57 8.01
C GLY A 120 -1.96 -0.08 7.88
N LEU A 121 -1.34 0.60 6.91
CA LEU A 121 -1.55 2.03 6.70
C LEU A 121 -3.00 2.36 6.32
N LEU A 122 -3.62 1.52 5.50
CA LEU A 122 -5.01 1.73 5.12
C LEU A 122 -5.99 1.40 6.28
N ASP A 123 -5.62 0.50 7.20
CA ASP A 123 -6.32 0.24 8.46
C ASP A 123 -6.18 1.43 9.43
N ASP A 124 -4.99 2.03 9.54
CA ASP A 124 -4.77 3.24 10.34
C ASP A 124 -5.68 4.38 9.88
N ARG A 125 -5.84 4.54 8.56
CA ARG A 125 -6.81 5.50 8.01
C ARG A 125 -8.24 5.20 8.47
N LEU A 126 -8.69 3.94 8.48
CA LEU A 126 -10.02 3.62 9.00
C LEU A 126 -10.19 3.91 10.48
N ILE A 127 -9.15 3.69 11.28
CA ILE A 127 -9.20 3.97 12.72
C ILE A 127 -9.51 5.44 12.99
N THR A 128 -9.01 6.36 12.15
CA THR A 128 -9.33 7.80 12.28
C THR A 128 -10.82 8.13 12.16
N VAL A 129 -11.62 7.21 11.58
CA VAL A 129 -13.08 7.34 11.45
C VAL A 129 -13.81 6.25 12.24
N ASN A 130 -13.21 5.76 13.32
CA ASN A 130 -13.75 4.73 14.22
C ASN A 130 -14.17 3.43 13.51
N ALA A 131 -13.61 3.14 12.33
CA ALA A 131 -13.86 1.90 11.61
C ALA A 131 -12.70 0.92 11.81
N LYS A 132 -13.01 -0.37 11.97
CA LYS A 132 -12.04 -1.46 12.13
C LYS A 132 -12.50 -2.68 11.37
N ARG A 133 -11.56 -3.47 10.84
CA ARG A 133 -11.85 -4.66 10.03
C ARG A 133 -10.86 -5.81 10.27
N PRO A 134 -10.64 -6.24 11.52
CA PRO A 134 -9.59 -7.19 11.87
C PRO A 134 -9.69 -8.52 11.09
N VAL A 135 -10.91 -8.99 10.81
CA VAL A 135 -11.13 -10.20 10.01
C VAL A 135 -10.69 -10.00 8.56
N LEU A 136 -11.04 -8.87 7.93
CA LEU A 136 -10.61 -8.57 6.57
C LEU A 136 -9.09 -8.43 6.50
N THR A 137 -8.48 -7.74 7.46
CA THR A 137 -7.01 -7.60 7.58
C THR A 137 -6.34 -8.96 7.61
N LYS A 138 -6.82 -9.87 8.47
CA LYS A 138 -6.29 -11.24 8.57
C LYS A 138 -6.41 -12.01 7.26
N GLN A 139 -7.57 -11.98 6.61
CA GLN A 139 -7.77 -12.68 5.33
C GLN A 139 -6.93 -12.08 4.21
N THR A 140 -6.80 -10.76 4.17
CA THR A 140 -6.00 -10.06 3.16
C THR A 140 -4.52 -10.40 3.30
N ILE A 141 -4.00 -10.45 4.52
CA ILE A 141 -2.62 -10.87 4.78
C ILE A 141 -2.39 -12.34 4.39
N LYS A 142 -3.36 -13.24 4.63
CA LYS A 142 -3.30 -14.63 4.12
C LYS A 142 -3.30 -14.70 2.59
N MET A 143 -4.05 -13.84 1.91
CA MET A 143 -4.04 -13.74 0.44
C MET A 143 -2.70 -13.18 -0.09
N ILE A 144 -2.08 -12.24 0.64
CA ILE A 144 -0.71 -11.78 0.35
C ILE A 144 0.28 -12.94 0.47
N HIS A 145 0.20 -13.70 1.57
CA HIS A 145 1.07 -14.84 1.82
C HIS A 145 1.02 -15.88 0.69
N SER A 146 -0.20 -16.19 0.23
CA SER A 146 -0.48 -17.16 -0.84
C SER A 146 -0.39 -16.57 -2.25
N ASN A 147 0.00 -15.29 -2.41
CA ASN A 147 0.10 -14.60 -3.70
C ASN A 147 -1.21 -14.49 -4.50
N THR A 148 -2.38 -14.68 -3.86
CA THR A 148 -3.70 -14.62 -4.54
C THR A 148 -4.43 -13.29 -4.36
N LEU A 149 -3.80 -12.27 -3.77
CA LEU A 149 -4.48 -11.01 -3.40
C LEU A 149 -5.17 -10.35 -4.60
N PHE A 150 -4.41 -10.04 -5.66
CA PHE A 150 -4.93 -9.33 -6.83
C PHE A 150 -5.73 -10.23 -7.77
N GLU A 151 -5.51 -11.55 -7.72
CA GLU A 151 -6.38 -12.53 -8.38
C GLU A 151 -7.80 -12.47 -7.79
N LYS A 152 -7.92 -12.44 -6.46
CA LYS A 152 -9.22 -12.48 -5.77
C LYS A 152 -9.90 -11.12 -5.65
N THR A 153 -9.13 -10.03 -5.62
CA THR A 153 -9.68 -8.68 -5.40
C THR A 153 -9.69 -7.81 -6.67
N GLY A 154 -9.13 -8.30 -7.77
CA GLY A 154 -8.85 -7.51 -8.96
C GLY A 154 -7.74 -6.48 -8.72
N GLU A 155 -7.41 -5.72 -9.76
CA GLU A 155 -6.28 -4.76 -9.70
C GLU A 155 -6.49 -3.63 -8.70
N VAL A 156 -7.75 -3.18 -8.53
CA VAL A 156 -8.09 -2.00 -7.71
C VAL A 156 -9.24 -2.24 -6.71
N GLY A 157 -9.83 -3.43 -6.67
CA GLY A 157 -11.03 -3.69 -5.86
C GLY A 157 -10.79 -3.56 -4.36
N LEU A 158 -9.60 -3.93 -3.88
CA LEU A 158 -9.23 -3.73 -2.48
C LEU A 158 -9.15 -2.23 -2.13
N TYR A 159 -8.55 -1.40 -2.99
CA TYR A 159 -8.53 0.05 -2.81
C TYR A 159 -9.94 0.63 -2.73
N LEU A 160 -10.81 0.26 -3.66
CA LEU A 160 -12.20 0.73 -3.68
C LEU A 160 -12.95 0.32 -2.41
N THR A 161 -12.79 -0.93 -1.97
CA THR A 161 -13.37 -1.44 -0.72
C THR A 161 -12.97 -0.57 0.46
N TYR A 162 -11.67 -0.31 0.61
CA TYR A 162 -11.14 0.50 1.71
C TYR A 162 -11.63 1.95 1.64
N LYS A 163 -11.69 2.53 0.44
CA LYS A 163 -12.15 3.91 0.22
C LYS A 163 -13.63 4.08 0.53
N CYS A 164 -14.47 3.15 0.07
CA CYS A 164 -15.91 3.14 0.31
C CYS A 164 -16.22 2.99 1.80
N LEU A 165 -15.55 2.06 2.49
CA LEU A 165 -15.69 1.88 3.94
C LEU A 165 -15.33 3.16 4.71
N TYR A 166 -14.20 3.79 4.38
CA TYR A 166 -13.80 5.05 5.01
C TYR A 166 -14.86 6.13 4.82
N LYS A 167 -15.32 6.33 3.58
CA LYS A 167 -16.32 7.36 3.26
C LYS A 167 -17.68 7.10 3.88
N HIS A 168 -18.06 5.84 4.06
CA HIS A 168 -19.28 5.51 4.78
C HIS A 168 -19.16 5.83 6.27
N ALA A 169 -18.07 5.40 6.91
CA ALA A 169 -17.83 5.66 8.34
C ALA A 169 -17.71 7.16 8.66
N GLU A 170 -16.95 7.91 7.85
CA GLU A 170 -16.78 9.36 7.96
C GLU A 170 -18.13 10.10 7.91
N LYS A 171 -19.04 9.68 7.03
CA LYS A 171 -20.38 10.29 6.94
C LYS A 171 -21.20 10.04 8.20
N ASN A 172 -21.18 8.81 8.73
CA ASN A 172 -21.97 8.45 9.90
C ASN A 172 -21.50 9.17 11.17
N GLN A 173 -20.20 9.47 11.30
CA GLN A 173 -19.67 10.26 12.42
C GLN A 173 -20.13 11.72 12.40
N ASN A 174 -20.39 12.29 11.22
CA ASN A 174 -20.80 13.69 11.07
C ASN A 174 -22.32 13.90 11.19
N ILE A 175 -23.09 12.82 11.42
CA ILE A 175 -24.55 12.84 11.59
C ILE A 175 -24.94 12.69 13.08
N SER A 176 -23.97 12.38 13.95
CA SER A 176 -24.10 12.33 15.41
C SER A 176 -23.59 13.60 16.08
#